data_AF-A0AAE2ZIY7-F1
#
_entry.id   AF-A0AAE2ZIY7-F1
#
_cell.length_a   1.000
_cell.length_b   1.000
_cell.length_c   1.000
_cell.angle_alpha   90.00
_cell.angle_beta   90.00
_cell.angle_gamma   90.00
#
_symmetry.space_group_name_H-M   'P 1'
#
loop_
_entity.id
_entity.type
_entity.pdbx_description
1 polymer ?
#
loop_
_entity_poly.entity_id
_entity_poly.type
_entity_poly.pdbx_seq_one_letter_code
_entity_poly.pdbx_strand_id
1 'polypeptide(L)'
;MSRIRDIAPYTIRMPEGMKDKLSVRAHKNGRSLNSEMVMILQEALEKSEPKPQSNAEHQAAIQAEEFKKVVYDSLVKLYDKDNK
;
A
#
# COMPACT_ATOMS: atom_id res chain seq x y z
N MET A 1 11.79 17.78 -3.72
CA MET A 1 10.47 17.54 -3.11
C MET A 1 9.40 18.00 -4.08
N SER A 2 8.73 17.07 -4.79
CA SER A 2 7.61 17.41 -5.66
C SER A 2 6.47 17.98 -4.81
N ARG A 3 5.95 19.14 -5.17
CA ARG A 3 4.85 19.76 -4.43
C ARG A 3 3.60 18.97 -4.80
N ILE A 4 2.80 18.58 -3.80
CA ILE A 4 1.54 17.83 -3.96
C ILE A 4 0.57 18.49 -4.98
N ARG A 5 0.75 19.79 -5.27
CA ARG A 5 0.02 20.55 -6.29
C ARG A 5 0.33 20.15 -7.75
N ASP A 6 1.43 19.45 -8.00
CA ASP A 6 1.86 19.05 -9.35
C ASP A 6 1.34 17.66 -9.74
N ILE A 7 0.57 17.00 -8.87
CA ILE A 7 0.00 15.67 -9.11
C ILE A 7 -1.28 15.82 -9.94
N ALA A 8 -1.29 15.25 -11.14
CA ALA A 8 -2.48 15.24 -11.99
C ALA A 8 -3.64 14.50 -11.30
N PRO A 9 -4.87 15.06 -11.32
CA PRO A 9 -6.02 14.41 -10.71
C PRO A 9 -6.36 13.10 -11.43
N TYR A 10 -6.65 12.05 -10.66
CA TYR A 10 -7.07 10.76 -11.20
C TYR A 10 -8.59 10.74 -11.42
N THR A 11 -9.03 10.46 -12.65
CA THR A 11 -10.47 10.45 -12.99
C THR A 11 -11.06 9.07 -12.70
N ILE A 12 -12.06 9.01 -11.82
CA ILE A 12 -12.74 7.76 -11.40
C ILE A 12 -14.17 7.76 -11.93
N ARG A 13 -14.61 6.64 -12.52
CA ARG A 13 -16.02 6.40 -12.86
C ARG A 13 -16.71 5.76 -11.66
N MET A 14 -17.74 6.40 -11.14
CA MET A 14 -18.49 5.94 -9.97
C MET A 14 -19.94 5.62 -10.35
N PRO A 15 -20.55 4.58 -9.74
CA PRO A 15 -21.98 4.35 -9.79
C PRO A 15 -22.80 5.54 -9.27
N GLU A 16 -24.06 5.61 -9.70
CA GLU A 16 -24.98 6.66 -9.27
C GLU A 16 -25.11 6.71 -7.73
N GLY A 17 -25.11 7.93 -7.18
CA GLY A 17 -25.20 8.18 -5.73
C GLY A 17 -23.97 7.78 -4.90
N MET A 18 -22.94 7.14 -5.47
CA MET A 18 -21.72 6.79 -4.74
C MET A 18 -20.94 8.05 -4.34
N LYS A 19 -20.82 9.02 -5.26
CA LYS A 19 -20.11 10.28 -5.02
C LYS A 19 -20.73 11.06 -3.86
N ASP A 20 -22.06 11.07 -3.74
CA ASP A 20 -22.77 11.80 -2.69
C ASP A 20 -22.55 11.13 -1.33
N LYS A 21 -22.64 9.79 -1.28
CA LYS A 21 -22.33 9.01 -0.07
C LYS A 21 -20.89 9.27 0.41
N LEU A 22 -19.92 9.27 -0.50
CA LEU A 22 -18.53 9.59 -0.19
C LEU A 22 -18.36 11.04 0.28
N SER A 23 -19.08 11.98 -0.33
CA SER A 23 -19.06 13.39 0.06
C SER A 23 -19.60 13.58 1.48
N VAL A 24 -20.75 12.97 1.81
CA VAL A 24 -21.32 13.01 3.17
C VAL A 24 -20.35 12.42 4.20
N ARG A 25 -19.74 11.26 3.89
CA ARG A 25 -18.74 10.63 4.77
C ARG A 25 -17.52 11.54 4.98
N ALA A 26 -17.00 12.15 3.91
CA ALA A 26 -15.85 13.05 3.99
C ALA A 26 -16.15 14.27 4.88
N HIS A 27 -17.33 14.88 4.72
CA HIS A 27 -17.78 16.01 5.55
C HIS A 27 -17.90 15.61 7.02
N LYS A 28 -18.49 14.44 7.31
CA LYS A 28 -18.60 13.91 8.67
C LYS A 28 -17.23 13.69 9.32
N ASN A 29 -16.23 13.33 8.52
CA ASN A 29 -14.85 13.10 8.96
C ASN A 29 -13.97 14.37 8.94
N GLY A 30 -14.52 15.54 8.59
CA GLY A 30 -13.76 16.79 8.50
C GLY A 30 -12.68 16.79 7.41
N ARG A 31 -12.85 15.98 6.36
CA ARG A 31 -11.88 15.80 5.27
C ARG A 31 -12.44 16.28 3.94
N SER A 32 -11.55 16.71 3.04
CA SER A 32 -11.92 16.87 1.63
C SER A 32 -12.28 15.52 1.03
N LEU A 33 -13.14 15.50 0.01
CA LEU A 33 -13.49 14.27 -0.71
C LEU A 33 -12.24 13.54 -1.20
N ASN A 34 -11.26 14.28 -1.73
CA ASN A 34 -10.00 13.70 -2.19
C ASN A 34 -9.20 13.05 -1.04
N SER A 35 -9.05 13.75 0.08
CA SER A 35 -8.36 13.24 1.27
C SER A 35 -9.03 11.98 1.83
N GLU A 36 -10.36 11.93 1.82
CA GLU A 36 -11.11 10.75 2.26
C GLU A 36 -10.94 9.57 1.28
N MET A 37 -10.96 9.83 -0.04
CA MET A 37 -10.69 8.77 -1.02
C MET A 37 -9.30 8.18 -0.88
N VAL A 38 -8.27 9.02 -0.69
CA VAL A 38 -6.89 8.56 -0.46
C VAL A 38 -6.81 7.70 0.80
N MET A 39 -7.46 8.12 1.88
CA MET A 39 -7.53 7.35 3.13
C MET A 39 -8.19 5.98 2.93
N ILE A 40 -9.35 5.92 2.27
CA ILE A 40 -10.05 4.66 2.01
C ILE A 40 -9.18 3.70 1.17
N LEU A 41 -8.49 4.23 0.16
CA LEU A 41 -7.59 3.42 -0.68
C LEU A 41 -6.38 2.92 0.12
N GLN A 42 -5.78 3.78 0.94
CA GLN A 42 -4.66 3.39 1.79
C GLN A 42 -5.07 2.32 2.80
N GLU A 43 -6.22 2.48 3.46
CA GLU A 43 -6.77 1.49 4.39
C GLU A 43 -7.05 0.15 3.68
N ALA A 44 -7.57 0.17 2.45
CA ALA A 44 -7.83 -1.03 1.68
C ALA A 44 -6.53 -1.77 1.31
N LEU A 45 -5.49 -1.05 0.91
CA LEU A 45 -4.16 -1.62 0.65
C LEU A 45 -3.55 -2.19 1.93
N GLU A 46 -3.58 -1.43 3.01
CA GLU A 46 -3.06 -1.81 4.31
C GLU A 46 -3.79 -3.01 4.94
N LYS A 47 -5.09 -3.18 4.66
CA LYS A 47 -5.87 -4.34 5.10
C LYS A 47 -5.61 -5.58 4.26
N SER A 48 -5.21 -5.39 3.00
CA SER A 48 -4.84 -6.50 2.10
C SER A 48 -3.46 -7.08 2.44
N GLU A 49 -2.59 -6.30 3.06
CA GLU A 49 -1.32 -6.79 3.57
C GLU A 49 -1.51 -7.42 4.96
N PRO A 50 -0.91 -8.59 5.24
CA PRO A 50 -0.88 -9.15 6.58
C PRO A 50 -0.07 -8.21 7.48
N LYS A 51 -0.75 -7.31 8.17
CA LYS A 51 -0.10 -6.48 9.19
C LYS A 51 0.27 -7.35 10.38
N PRO A 52 1.52 -7.25 10.86
CA PRO A 52 1.89 -7.87 12.13
C PRO A 52 1.08 -7.22 13.26
N GLN A 53 0.25 -8.02 13.93
CA GLN A 53 -0.62 -7.59 15.02
C GLN A 53 0.12 -7.50 16.36
N SER A 54 1.34 -8.02 16.42
CA SER A 54 2.22 -7.99 17.59
C SER A 54 3.64 -7.53 17.26
N ASN A 55 4.37 -7.03 18.26
CA ASN A 55 5.80 -6.67 18.11
C ASN A 55 6.65 -7.86 17.62
N ALA A 56 6.29 -9.08 18.04
CA ALA A 56 6.96 -10.30 17.59
C ALA A 56 6.73 -10.57 16.09
N GLU A 57 5.49 -10.41 15.63
CA GLU A 57 5.17 -10.53 14.20
C GLU A 57 5.86 -9.44 13.37
N HIS A 58 6.03 -8.23 13.93
CA HIS A 58 6.70 -7.14 13.22
C HIS A 58 8.19 -7.43 13.03
N GLN A 59 8.85 -7.92 14.08
CA GLN A 59 10.23 -8.38 14.01
C GLN A 59 10.38 -9.57 13.04
N ALA A 60 9.45 -10.52 13.06
CA ALA A 60 9.44 -11.65 12.13
C ALA A 60 9.27 -11.19 10.67
N ALA A 61 8.39 -10.22 10.40
CA ALA A 61 8.19 -9.65 9.07
C ALA A 61 9.46 -8.96 8.55
N ILE A 62 10.14 -8.18 9.40
CA ILE A 62 11.42 -7.54 9.07
C ILE A 62 12.49 -8.59 8.73
N GLN A 63 12.65 -9.60 9.60
CA GLN A 63 13.62 -10.66 9.39
C GLN A 63 13.33 -11.51 8.15
N ALA A 64 12.05 -11.75 7.83
CA ALA A 64 11.65 -12.50 6.65
C ALA A 64 12.04 -11.78 5.35
N GLU A 65 11.86 -10.45 5.28
CA GLU A 65 12.29 -9.63 4.15
C GLU A 65 13.82 -9.67 3.95
N GLU A 66 14.59 -9.58 5.04
CA GLU A 66 16.05 -9.69 5.00
C GLU A 66 16.49 -11.09 4.53
N PHE A 67 15.87 -12.14 5.08
CA PHE A 67 16.19 -13.52 4.73
C PHE A 67 15.86 -13.83 3.27
N LYS A 68 14.74 -13.30 2.74
CA LYS A 68 14.35 -13.43 1.34
C LYS A 68 15.44 -12.92 0.40
N LYS A 69 16.09 -11.79 0.70
CA LYS A 69 17.21 -11.27 -0.09
C LYS A 69 18.41 -12.22 -0.05
N VAL A 70 18.78 -12.68 1.15
CA VAL A 70 19.90 -13.62 1.31
C VAL A 70 19.68 -14.91 0.54
N VAL A 71 18.47 -15.46 0.59
CA VAL A 71 18.09 -16.67 -0.16
C VAL A 71 18.16 -16.40 -1.66
N TYR A 72 17.59 -15.29 -2.13
CA TYR A 72 17.65 -14.92 -3.55
C TYR A 72 19.09 -14.83 -4.05
N ASP A 73 19.95 -14.09 -3.36
CA ASP A 73 21.36 -13.94 -3.75
C ASP A 73 22.11 -15.27 -3.74
N SER A 74 21.80 -16.14 -2.78
CA SER A 74 22.37 -17.47 -2.68
C SER A 74 21.94 -18.37 -3.84
N LEU A 75 20.65 -18.34 -4.19
CA LEU A 75 20.09 -19.13 -5.30
C LEU A 75 20.64 -18.67 -6.65
N VAL A 76 20.72 -17.36 -6.88
CA VAL A 76 21.32 -16.81 -8.10
C VAL A 76 22.76 -17.31 -8.25
N LYS A 77 23.57 -17.24 -7.19
CA LYS A 77 24.96 -17.74 -7.22
C LYS A 77 25.07 -19.24 -7.43
N LEU A 78 24.09 -20.01 -6.96
CA LEU A 78 24.08 -21.47 -7.12
C LEU A 78 23.73 -21.85 -8.56
N TYR A 79 22.65 -21.28 -9.11
CA TYR A 79 22.21 -21.56 -10.48
C TYR A 79 23.09 -20.92 -11.56
N ASP A 80 23.78 -19.81 -11.27
CA ASP A 80 24.76 -19.21 -12.19
C ASP A 80 26.05 -20.03 -12.29
N LYS A 81 26.39 -20.82 -11.26
CA LYS A 81 27.56 -21.71 -11.28
C LYS A 81 27.32 -22.99 -12.08
N ASP A 82 26.08 -23.47 -12.12
CA ASP A 82 25.71 -24.67 -12.88
C ASP A 82 25.54 -24.38 -14.39
N ASN A 83 25.51 -23.10 -14.79
CA ASN A 83 25.40 -22.65 -16.19
C ASN A 83 26.76 -22.21 -16.81
N LYS A 84 27.90 -22.57 -16.21
CA LYS A 84 29.25 -22.27 -16.73
C LYS A 84 30.08 -23.51 -16.99
#